data_AF-A0A7S2S6J5-F1
#
_entry.id   AF-A0A7S2S6J5-F1
#
_cell.length_a   1.000
_cell.length_b   1.000
_cell.length_c   1.000
_cell.angle_alpha   90.00
_cell.angle_beta   90.00
_cell.angle_gamma   90.00
#
_symmetry.space_group_name_H-M   'P 1'
#
loop_
_entity.id
_entity.type
_entity.pdbx_description
1 polymer ?
#
loop_
_entity_poly.entity_id
_entity_poly.type
_entity_poly.pdbx_seq_one_letter_code
_entity_poly.pdbx_strand_id
1 'polypeptide(L)'
;ISALSEDKAHRGGGAHLHVPYRESKLTRLLQDSLGGNSSTVMLACVSPADNNLQETVNTLKYASRARKIQNTPVVNEVEDEVDGDRAHPAVRESDPAGQAQADLIANLQAEIAVLNSRLGDPAKPAGDQR
;
A
#
# COMPACT_ATOMS: atom_id res chain seq x y z
N ILE A 1 -25.02 -8.32 11.29
CA ILE A 1 -25.55 -8.04 9.92
C ILE A 1 -26.76 -7.11 10.00
N SER A 2 -27.75 -7.34 10.87
CA SER A 2 -28.91 -6.44 11.03
C SER A 2 -28.52 -4.98 11.29
N ALA A 3 -27.56 -4.73 12.19
CA ALA A 3 -27.03 -3.39 12.46
C ALA A 3 -26.40 -2.70 11.23
N LEU A 4 -25.91 -3.46 10.24
CA LEU A 4 -25.30 -2.92 9.03
C LEU A 4 -26.30 -2.63 7.92
N SER A 5 -27.49 -3.21 8.01
CA SER A 5 -28.53 -3.17 6.97
C SER A 5 -29.60 -2.12 7.25
N GLU A 6 -29.58 -1.46 8.40
CA GLU A 6 -30.56 -0.44 8.80
C GLU A 6 -30.16 0.93 8.23
N ASP A 7 -31.12 1.63 7.62
CA ASP A 7 -30.90 2.95 7.05
C ASP A 7 -30.47 3.96 8.13
N LYS A 8 -29.32 4.63 7.92
CA LYS A 8 -28.79 5.67 8.83
C LYS A 8 -29.79 6.80 9.13
N ALA A 9 -30.79 7.00 8.27
CA ALA A 9 -31.74 8.11 8.32
C ALA A 9 -32.70 8.09 9.53
N HIS A 10 -32.92 6.95 10.20
CA HIS A 10 -33.89 6.86 11.31
C HIS A 10 -33.28 6.93 12.72
N ARG A 11 -31.97 7.15 12.85
CA ARG A 11 -31.32 7.34 14.15
C ARG A 11 -30.84 8.77 14.31
N GLY A 12 -31.62 9.57 15.03
CA GLY A 12 -31.19 10.87 15.52
C GLY A 12 -29.96 10.73 16.42
N GLY A 13 -28.96 11.59 16.19
CA GLY A 13 -27.79 11.73 17.05
C GLY A 13 -26.55 11.00 16.53
N GLY A 14 -25.46 11.75 16.31
CA GLY A 14 -24.17 11.33 15.73
C GLY A 14 -23.34 10.33 16.55
N ALA A 15 -23.96 9.29 17.11
CA ALA A 15 -23.26 8.17 17.70
C ALA A 15 -22.81 7.20 16.58
N HIS A 16 -21.51 6.92 16.53
CA HIS A 16 -20.95 5.90 15.65
C HIS A 16 -21.63 4.56 15.95
N LEU A 17 -22.40 4.04 14.99
CA LEU A 17 -23.16 2.80 15.18
C LEU A 17 -22.19 1.66 15.50
N HIS A 18 -22.21 1.16 16.74
CA HIS A 18 -21.36 0.05 17.14
C HIS A 18 -21.86 -1.24 16.50
N VAL A 19 -21.12 -1.72 15.50
CA VAL A 19 -21.39 -3.00 14.85
C VAL A 19 -20.58 -4.08 15.56
N PRO A 20 -21.22 -5.12 16.12
CA PRO A 20 -20.56 -6.09 17.00
C PRO A 20 -19.77 -7.15 16.21
N TYR A 21 -18.81 -6.75 15.38
CA TYR A 21 -17.94 -7.71 14.67
C TYR A 21 -17.12 -8.59 15.63
N ARG A 22 -16.92 -8.13 16.87
CA ARG A 22 -16.12 -8.83 17.89
C ARG A 22 -16.87 -9.96 18.60
N GLU A 23 -18.17 -10.09 18.41
CA GLU A 23 -18.95 -11.18 19.04
C GLU A 23 -18.61 -12.56 18.46
N SER A 24 -18.06 -12.63 17.24
CA SER A 24 -17.58 -13.88 16.67
C SER A 24 -16.25 -13.72 15.94
N LYS A 25 -15.44 -14.79 15.91
CA LYS A 25 -14.19 -14.81 15.14
C LYS A 25 -14.45 -14.65 13.64
N LEU A 26 -15.53 -15.26 13.14
CA LEU A 26 -15.92 -15.18 11.72
C LEU A 26 -16.20 -13.74 11.30
N THR A 27 -17.05 -13.03 12.04
CA THR A 27 -17.40 -11.62 11.72
C THR A 27 -16.24 -10.67 11.90
N ARG A 28 -15.25 -11.02 12.72
CA ARG A 28 -14.02 -10.25 12.89
C ARG A 28 -13.08 -10.40 11.69
N LEU A 29 -12.95 -11.61 11.16
CA LEU A 29 -12.18 -11.85 9.95
C LEU A 29 -12.85 -11.23 8.71
N LEU A 30 -14.18 -11.22 8.67
CA LEU A 30 -14.97 -10.66 7.56
C LEU A 30 -15.38 -9.20 7.77
N GLN A 31 -14.72 -8.47 8.66
CA GLN A 31 -15.07 -7.09 8.98
C GLN A 31 -15.00 -6.19 7.73
N ASP A 32 -13.95 -6.34 6.92
CA ASP A 32 -13.76 -5.55 5.70
C ASP A 32 -14.80 -5.90 4.62
N SER A 33 -15.25 -7.15 4.57
CA SER A 33 -16.31 -7.60 3.67
C SER A 33 -17.71 -7.12 4.06
N LEU A 34 -17.91 -6.70 5.31
CA LEU A 34 -19.22 -6.34 5.84
C LEU A 34 -19.31 -4.84 6.12
N GLY A 35 -19.04 -4.00 5.12
CA GLY A 35 -19.10 -2.53 5.25
C GLY A 35 -17.73 -1.84 5.33
N GLY A 36 -16.66 -2.48 4.85
CA GLY A 36 -15.32 -1.91 4.76
C GLY A 36 -14.76 -1.92 3.34
N ASN A 37 -13.45 -2.11 3.23
CA ASN A 37 -12.73 -2.13 1.95
C ASN A 37 -12.76 -3.52 1.30
N SER A 38 -13.87 -3.88 0.66
CA SER A 38 -13.98 -5.13 -0.09
C SER A 38 -15.17 -5.11 -1.05
N SER A 39 -15.01 -5.67 -2.25
CA SER A 39 -16.14 -6.00 -3.13
C SER A 39 -16.74 -7.34 -2.69
N THR A 40 -17.93 -7.32 -2.12
CA THR A 40 -18.52 -8.50 -1.46
C THR A 40 -19.78 -8.97 -2.17
N VAL A 41 -19.86 -10.28 -2.42
CA VAL A 41 -21.04 -10.95 -2.99
C VAL A 41 -21.53 -12.01 -2.01
N MET A 42 -22.84 -12.03 -1.77
CA MET A 42 -23.48 -13.07 -0.98
C MET A 42 -24.35 -13.96 -1.88
N LEU A 43 -24.14 -15.27 -1.82
CA LEU A 43 -24.98 -16.27 -2.49
C LEU A 43 -25.94 -16.91 -1.49
N ALA A 44 -27.24 -16.84 -1.78
CA ALA A 44 -28.29 -17.44 -0.97
C ALA A 44 -28.69 -18.80 -1.56
N CYS A 45 -28.21 -19.89 -0.97
CA CYS A 45 -28.62 -21.24 -1.35
C CYS A 45 -29.92 -21.61 -0.63
N VAL A 46 -30.96 -21.93 -1.40
CA VAL A 46 -32.30 -22.26 -0.88
C VAL A 46 -32.83 -23.53 -1.51
N SER A 47 -33.74 -24.21 -0.79
CA SER A 47 -34.40 -25.43 -1.27
C SER A 47 -35.83 -25.10 -1.71
N PRO A 48 -36.30 -25.62 -2.85
CA PRO A 48 -37.68 -25.41 -3.31
C PRO A 48 -38.71 -26.29 -2.57
N ALA A 49 -38.30 -27.17 -1.66
CA ALA A 49 -39.20 -28.09 -0.98
C ALA A 49 -40.06 -27.39 0.09
N ASP A 50 -41.34 -27.76 0.19
CA ASP A 50 -42.32 -27.12 1.09
C ASP A 50 -41.95 -27.23 2.57
N ASN A 51 -41.31 -28.34 2.97
CA ASN A 51 -40.81 -28.53 4.32
C ASN A 51 -39.73 -27.52 4.72
N ASN A 52 -39.04 -26.92 3.75
CA ASN A 52 -37.96 -25.96 3.94
C ASN A 52 -38.41 -24.52 3.68
N LEU A 53 -39.72 -24.28 3.47
CA LEU A 53 -40.24 -22.97 3.09
C LEU A 53 -39.94 -21.91 4.17
N GLN A 54 -40.09 -22.27 5.44
CA GLN A 54 -39.80 -21.35 6.55
C GLN A 54 -38.33 -20.91 6.58
N GLU A 55 -37.40 -21.85 6.44
CA GLU A 55 -35.97 -21.54 6.41
C GLU A 55 -35.56 -20.78 5.15
N THR A 56 -36.16 -21.13 4.01
CA THR A 56 -35.96 -20.40 2.75
C THR A 56 -36.37 -18.94 2.90
N VAL A 57 -37.52 -18.66 3.52
CA VAL A 57 -37.96 -17.28 3.81
C VAL A 57 -36.98 -16.57 4.75
N ASN A 58 -36.46 -17.25 5.77
CA ASN A 58 -35.46 -16.67 6.68
C ASN A 58 -34.16 -16.33 5.96
N THR A 59 -33.64 -17.24 5.13
CA THR A 59 -32.43 -17.02 4.31
C THR A 59 -32.63 -15.84 3.36
N LEU A 60 -33.77 -15.76 2.66
CA LEU A 60 -34.07 -14.65 1.75
C LEU A 60 -34.21 -13.31 2.48
N LYS A 61 -34.84 -13.29 3.67
CA LYS A 61 -34.90 -12.08 4.51
C LYS A 61 -33.50 -11.63 4.92
N TYR A 62 -32.63 -12.57 5.29
CA TYR A 62 -31.25 -12.27 5.63
C TYR A 62 -30.46 -11.75 4.42
N ALA A 63 -30.56 -12.40 3.26
CA ALA A 63 -29.93 -11.93 2.02
C ALA A 63 -30.42 -10.53 1.62
N SER A 64 -31.72 -10.26 1.78
CA SER A 64 -32.30 -8.94 1.52
C SER A 64 -31.73 -7.85 2.42
N ARG A 65 -31.42 -8.18 3.68
CA ARG A 65 -30.70 -7.28 4.60
C ARG A 65 -29.24 -7.13 4.20
N ALA A 66 -28.53 -8.24 3.96
CA ALA A 66 -27.13 -8.21 3.56
C ALA A 66 -26.89 -7.38 2.29
N ARG A 67 -27.83 -7.39 1.33
CA ARG A 67 -27.79 -6.54 0.12
C ARG A 67 -27.77 -5.03 0.43
N LYS A 68 -28.31 -4.59 1.57
CA LYS A 68 -28.32 -3.17 1.94
C LYS A 68 -26.99 -2.68 2.51
N ILE A 69 -26.06 -3.59 2.80
CA ILE A 69 -24.73 -3.23 3.29
C ILE A 69 -23.97 -2.55 2.16
N GLN A 70 -23.49 -1.33 2.42
CA GLN A 70 -22.67 -0.58 1.47
C GLN A 70 -21.20 -0.73 1.84
N ASN A 71 -20.42 -1.27 0.92
CA ASN A 71 -18.97 -1.36 1.04
C ASN A 71 -18.33 -0.23 0.25
N THR A 72 -17.17 0.25 0.72
CA THR A 72 -16.38 1.29 0.06
C THR A 72 -15.03 0.70 -0.34
N PRO A 73 -14.96 -0.09 -1.42
CA PRO A 73 -13.70 -0.66 -1.88
C PRO A 73 -12.75 0.44 -2.36
N VAL A 74 -11.51 0.35 -1.95
CA VAL A 74 -10.38 1.24 -2.29
C VAL A 74 -9.24 0.34 -2.78
N VAL A 75 -8.56 0.76 -3.85
CA VAL A 75 -7.40 0.02 -4.38
C VAL A 75 -6.28 0.07 -3.35
N ASN A 76 -5.83 -1.10 -2.92
CA ASN A 76 -4.70 -1.24 -2.02
C ASN A 76 -3.43 -1.23 -2.86
N GLU A 77 -2.90 -0.05 -3.17
CA GLU A 77 -1.57 0.08 -3.76
C GLU A 77 -0.54 -0.15 -2.64
N VAL A 78 0.27 -1.19 -2.80
CA VAL A 78 1.52 -1.30 -2.04
C VAL A 78 2.55 -0.59 -2.89
N GLU A 79 3.07 0.54 -2.38
CA GLU A 79 4.32 1.07 -2.89
C GLU A 79 5.38 0.03 -2.54
N ASP A 80 5.65 -0.86 -3.47
CA ASP A 80 6.93 -1.56 -3.46
C ASP A 80 7.95 -0.43 -3.60
N GLU A 81 8.65 -0.10 -2.51
CA GLU A 81 9.95 0.54 -2.59
C GLU A 81 10.88 -0.45 -3.31
N VAL A 82 10.69 -0.57 -4.62
CA VAL A 82 11.72 -1.06 -5.53
C VAL A 82 12.67 0.12 -5.61
N ASP A 83 13.85 -0.03 -5.01
CA ASP A 83 15.03 0.79 -5.22
C ASP A 83 15.31 0.91 -6.73
N GLY A 84 14.62 1.85 -7.34
CA GLY A 84 14.44 1.98 -8.78
C GLY A 84 14.38 3.45 -9.13
N ASP A 85 15.52 4.09 -8.97
CA ASP A 85 15.90 5.26 -9.77
C ASP A 85 15.00 6.50 -9.61
N ARG A 86 15.08 7.19 -8.46
CA ARG A 86 14.80 8.64 -8.34
C ARG A 86 15.23 9.24 -6.99
N ALA A 87 16.34 9.98 -7.04
CA ALA A 87 16.63 11.21 -6.30
C ALA A 87 16.04 11.36 -4.88
N HIS A 88 16.83 11.01 -3.86
CA HIS A 88 16.63 11.57 -2.52
C HIS A 88 16.83 13.09 -2.55
N PRO A 89 15.84 13.90 -2.11
CA PRO A 89 16.08 15.30 -1.82
C PRO A 89 16.96 15.38 -0.58
N ALA A 90 18.21 15.81 -0.78
CA ALA A 90 19.17 16.34 0.18
C ALA A 90 18.69 16.34 1.66
N VAL A 91 18.76 15.18 2.32
CA VAL A 91 18.80 15.15 3.78
C VAL A 91 20.19 15.66 4.14
N ARG A 92 20.24 16.88 4.67
CA ARG A 92 21.43 17.45 5.30
C ARG A 92 21.64 16.73 6.63
N GLU A 93 22.02 15.46 6.56
CA GLU A 93 22.65 14.77 7.68
C GLU A 93 24.16 15.03 7.56
N SER A 94 24.67 15.82 8.50
CA SER A 94 26.10 15.97 8.72
C SER A 94 26.62 14.65 9.30
N ASP A 95 26.87 13.67 8.44
CA ASP A 95 27.59 12.45 8.78
C ASP A 95 29.09 12.74 8.80
N PRO A 96 29.73 12.87 10.00
CA PRO A 96 31.13 13.24 10.09
C PRO A 96 32.07 12.19 9.46
N ALA A 97 31.62 10.93 9.37
CA ALA A 97 32.36 9.86 8.70
C ALA A 97 32.35 10.00 7.17
N GLY A 98 31.23 10.47 6.59
CA GLY A 98 31.11 10.70 5.15
C GLY A 98 31.94 11.90 4.68
N GLN A 99 31.95 12.99 5.47
CA GLN A 99 32.80 14.15 5.20
C GLN A 99 34.30 13.81 5.25
N ALA A 100 34.74 13.07 6.28
CA ALA A 100 36.16 12.71 6.42
C ALA A 100 36.66 11.86 5.24
N GLN A 101 35.81 10.99 4.70
CA GLN A 101 36.15 10.17 3.53
C GLN A 101 36.19 10.99 2.24
N ALA A 102 35.27 11.95 2.06
CA ALA A 102 35.26 12.84 0.91
C ALA A 102 36.51 13.74 0.87
N ASP A 103 36.93 14.28 2.02
CA ASP A 103 38.13 15.11 2.13
C ASP A 103 39.41 14.32 1.82
N LEU A 104 39.49 13.06 2.26
CA LEU A 104 40.61 12.18 1.95
C LEU A 104 40.68 11.87 0.44
N ILE A 105 39.54 11.60 -0.19
CA ILE A 105 39.45 11.35 -1.64
C ILE A 105 39.86 12.60 -2.42
N ALA A 106 39.39 13.79 -2.03
CA ALA A 106 39.72 15.04 -2.69
C ALA A 106 41.24 15.34 -2.62
N ASN A 107 41.85 15.11 -1.46
CA ASN A 107 43.29 15.29 -1.27
C ASN A 107 44.11 14.32 -2.14
N LEU A 108 43.72 13.05 -2.19
CA LEU A 108 44.37 12.05 -3.06
C LEU A 108 44.21 12.37 -4.55
N GLN A 109 43.03 12.83 -4.97
CA GLN A 109 42.78 13.24 -6.36
C GLN A 109 43.62 14.47 -6.77
N ALA A 110 43.78 15.44 -5.87
CA ALA A 110 44.64 16.59 -6.11
C ALA A 110 46.12 16.17 -6.26
N GLU A 111 46.59 15.23 -5.44
CA GLU A 111 47.96 14.72 -5.52
C GLU A 111 48.20 13.94 -6.83
N ILE A 112 47.23 13.12 -7.26
CA ILE A 112 47.24 12.44 -8.56
C ILE A 112 47.30 13.46 -9.72
N ALA A 113 46.52 14.54 -9.66
CA ALA A 113 46.52 15.56 -10.70
C ALA A 113 47.88 16.28 -10.81
N VAL A 114 48.52 16.58 -9.67
CA VAL A 114 49.87 17.18 -9.65
C VAL A 114 50.91 16.18 -10.17
N LEU A 115 50.83 14.91 -9.80
CA LEU A 115 51.73 13.87 -10.32
C LEU A 115 51.59 13.71 -11.83
N ASN A 116 50.36 13.70 -12.36
CA ASN A 116 50.12 13.65 -13.81
C ASN A 116 50.63 14.90 -14.53
N SER A 117 50.60 16.08 -13.89
CA SER A 117 51.18 17.30 -14.48
C SER A 117 52.71 17.30 -14.51
N ARG A 118 53.35 16.56 -13.59
CA ARG A 118 54.82 16.39 -13.52
C ARG A 118 55.30 15.26 -14.43
N LEU A 119 54.46 14.26 -14.66
CA LEU A 119 54.68 13.18 -15.60
C LEU A 119 54.14 13.60 -16.98
N GLY A 120 54.90 14.44 -17.69
CA GLY A 120 54.55 14.92 -19.03
C GLY A 120 54.28 13.80 -20.05
N ASP A 121 53.37 14.08 -20.98
CA ASP A 121 52.77 13.20 -21.99
C ASP A 121 53.71 12.18 -22.67
N PRO A 122 53.37 10.88 -22.68
CA PRO A 122 53.95 9.92 -23.60
C PRO A 122 53.08 9.78 -24.88
N ALA A 123 52.89 10.84 -25.67
CA ALA A 123 52.38 10.69 -27.05
C ALA A 123 52.43 11.98 -27.88
N LYS A 124 53.59 12.28 -28.50
CA LYS A 124 53.59 12.92 -29.82
C LYS A 124 54.24 11.94 -30.80
N PRO A 125 53.47 11.22 -31.64
CA PRO A 125 54.09 10.45 -32.71
C PRO A 125 54.71 11.43 -33.72
N ALA A 126 55.99 11.22 -33.97
CA ALA A 126 56.74 11.84 -35.05
C ALA A 126 56.43 11.12 -36.38
N GLY A 127 56.42 11.88 -37.49
CA GLY A 127 56.33 11.40 -38.88
C GLY A 127 54.90 11.38 -39.44
N ASP A 128 54.62 11.78 -40.68
CA ASP A 128 55.43 11.69 -41.90
C ASP A 128 54.97 12.70 -42.98
N GLN A 129 55.89 13.00 -43.90
CA GLN A 129 55.84 13.94 -45.01
C GLN A 129 54.83 13.55 -46.11
N ARG A 130 54.25 14.56 -46.77
CA ARG A 130 54.10 14.65 -48.24
C ARG A 130 53.70 16.07 -48.65
#